data_AF-A0A495FEI5-F1
#
_entry.id   AF-A0A495FEI5-F1
#
_cell.length_a   1.000
_cell.length_b   1.000
_cell.length_c   1.000
_cell.angle_alpha   90.00
_cell.angle_beta   90.00
_cell.angle_gamma   90.00
#
_symmetry.space_group_name_H-M   'P 1'
#
loop_
_entity.id
_entity.type
_entity.pdbx_description
1 polymer ?
#
loop_
_entity_poly.entity_id
_entity_poly.type
_entity_poly.pdbx_seq_one_letter_code
_entity_poly.pdbx_strand_id
1 'polypeptide(L)'
;MFVELSAPSRRAAAGTLFLAALLQAAPAHAQSGKVRRAATQPSTEPADTKAPNLRDGQAETRLLAVYKLIAEGRSREALVQAETLARDYPNFQLAQLAVGDLLMSRTRPIRRMGDVPEPDTARSLQVATTLEELRNESRQRVDAQRSRPPAHSIPAQFLELSPRSRHAIAVDASRSRLYLFENTPKGLQLVADYYASVGKLGIEKSLEGDQRTPLGVYFITSRLDPATLKDFYGAGALPINYPNPLDQSRGKTGSGIWLHGTPPDQFARAPLATDGCLVLANPDLERILRTVEPRSTPVVIARQLQWVAPHAVQADRKSFDAVLNAWRNAKTQGDMNRLLGFYAPDFQSYRKKPLNEWTQVLQAETRALKGRELHLKDKSYLRWTDSADTMVVTFGEVAEGARTGPVKRQYWARRGQQWQIFFEGVIG
;
A
#
# COMPACT_ATOMS: atom_id res chain seq x y z
N MET A 1 53.77 -27.57 -38.43
CA MET A 1 54.65 -26.93 -37.42
C MET A 1 53.74 -26.64 -36.23
N PHE A 2 53.51 -27.62 -35.33
CA PHE A 2 54.20 -27.82 -34.04
C PHE A 2 54.12 -26.52 -33.18
N VAL A 3 53.56 -26.42 -31.96
CA VAL A 3 53.40 -27.38 -30.82
C VAL A 3 52.23 -26.94 -29.90
N GLU A 4 51.65 -27.91 -29.18
CA GLU A 4 50.65 -27.84 -28.10
C GLU A 4 51.12 -27.13 -26.81
N LEU A 5 50.18 -26.84 -25.87
CA LEU A 5 50.26 -27.29 -24.46
C LEU A 5 48.94 -27.01 -23.70
N SER A 6 48.15 -28.09 -23.58
CA SER A 6 47.52 -28.68 -22.38
C SER A 6 46.85 -27.84 -21.26
N ALA A 7 45.64 -28.29 -20.91
CA ALA A 7 44.72 -27.92 -19.82
C ALA A 7 45.17 -28.45 -18.42
N PRO A 8 44.32 -28.68 -17.37
CA PRO A 8 42.92 -28.28 -17.05
C PRO A 8 42.70 -27.91 -15.54
N SER A 9 41.48 -27.55 -15.13
CA SER A 9 41.03 -27.81 -13.74
C SER A 9 39.53 -28.15 -13.66
N ARG A 10 39.25 -29.22 -12.90
CA ARG A 10 37.97 -29.93 -12.76
C ARG A 10 37.26 -29.57 -11.44
N ARG A 11 35.93 -29.68 -11.51
CA ARG A 11 34.91 -30.02 -10.50
C ARG A 11 35.40 -30.50 -9.12
N ALA A 12 34.74 -30.02 -8.06
CA ALA A 12 34.71 -30.65 -6.74
C ALA A 12 33.27 -31.02 -6.36
N ALA A 13 33.13 -32.22 -5.82
CA ALA A 13 31.90 -32.89 -5.42
C ALA A 13 31.75 -32.91 -3.88
N ALA A 14 30.53 -33.23 -3.45
CA ALA A 14 30.08 -33.39 -2.08
C ALA A 14 30.79 -34.51 -1.30
N GLY A 15 30.84 -34.39 0.02
CA GLY A 15 31.27 -35.43 0.95
C GLY A 15 30.74 -35.19 2.36
N THR A 16 29.77 -36.01 2.76
CA THR A 16 29.19 -36.17 4.10
C THR A 16 30.18 -36.89 5.01
N LEU A 17 30.25 -36.53 6.31
CA LEU A 17 30.85 -37.40 7.32
C LEU A 17 30.16 -37.25 8.68
N PHE A 18 29.60 -38.37 9.13
CA PHE A 18 29.14 -38.68 10.48
C PHE A 18 30.33 -38.83 11.42
N LEU A 19 30.18 -38.42 12.68
CA LEU A 19 30.86 -39.09 13.79
C LEU A 19 29.98 -39.03 15.05
N ALA A 20 29.78 -40.19 15.66
CA ALA A 20 29.06 -40.44 16.90
C ALA A 20 30.06 -40.84 18.01
N ALA A 21 29.53 -40.99 19.23
CA ALA A 21 30.07 -41.73 20.39
C ALA A 21 30.94 -40.89 21.37
N LEU A 22 30.85 -40.98 22.71
CA LEU A 22 30.13 -41.82 23.69
C LEU A 22 30.21 -41.16 25.10
N LEU A 23 29.14 -41.36 25.89
CA LEU A 23 29.00 -41.59 27.35
C LEU A 23 30.00 -41.02 28.39
N GLN A 24 29.44 -40.50 29.50
CA GLN A 24 29.42 -41.19 30.82
C GLN A 24 28.42 -40.54 31.81
N ALA A 25 27.91 -41.35 32.74
CA ALA A 25 26.76 -41.07 33.60
C ALA A 25 27.10 -41.16 35.11
N ALA A 26 26.33 -40.39 35.92
CA ALA A 26 25.81 -40.67 37.28
C ALA A 26 26.78 -40.76 38.51
N PRO A 27 26.30 -40.78 39.78
CA PRO A 27 25.25 -39.93 40.43
C PRO A 27 25.54 -39.50 41.90
N ALA A 28 24.59 -38.73 42.45
CA ALA A 28 24.10 -38.64 43.85
C ALA A 28 24.99 -38.12 44.99
N HIS A 29 24.45 -37.16 45.79
CA HIS A 29 24.34 -37.23 47.26
C HIS A 29 23.29 -36.22 47.77
N ALA A 30 22.48 -36.66 48.74
CA ALA A 30 21.41 -35.93 49.39
C ALA A 30 21.88 -35.30 50.72
N GLN A 31 21.26 -34.21 51.19
CA GLN A 31 20.92 -34.00 52.62
C GLN A 31 20.07 -32.74 52.90
N SER A 32 18.89 -32.99 53.48
CA SER A 32 18.24 -32.33 54.63
C SER A 32 18.30 -30.80 54.85
N GLY A 33 17.13 -30.16 54.68
CA GLY A 33 16.37 -29.39 55.69
C GLY A 33 17.07 -28.34 56.57
N LYS A 34 16.62 -27.07 56.43
CA LYS A 34 16.44 -26.10 57.53
C LYS A 34 15.59 -24.89 57.09
N VAL A 35 14.49 -24.66 57.81
CA VAL A 35 13.66 -23.45 57.73
C VAL A 35 14.37 -22.30 58.44
N ARG A 36 14.47 -21.12 57.81
CA ARG A 36 14.67 -19.84 58.53
C ARG A 36 14.19 -18.62 57.73
N ARG A 37 13.11 -18.03 58.27
CA ARG A 37 12.62 -16.64 58.29
C ARG A 37 13.11 -15.61 57.24
N ALA A 38 12.10 -15.10 56.54
CA ALA A 38 11.90 -13.75 55.98
C ALA A 38 12.97 -12.67 56.25
N ALA A 39 13.47 -12.11 55.15
CA ALA A 39 13.88 -10.72 55.04
C ALA A 39 13.16 -10.13 53.82
N THR A 40 12.23 -9.22 54.08
CA THR A 40 11.50 -8.43 53.07
C THR A 40 12.47 -7.44 52.43
N GLN A 41 12.88 -7.69 51.19
CA GLN A 41 13.42 -6.64 50.32
C GLN A 41 12.25 -6.04 49.54
N PRO A 42 12.06 -4.71 49.55
CA PRO A 42 11.09 -4.09 48.66
C PRO A 42 11.64 -4.21 47.24
N SER A 43 11.10 -5.15 46.46
CA SER A 43 11.22 -5.10 45.01
C SER A 43 10.44 -3.88 44.55
N THR A 44 11.15 -2.77 44.34
CA THR A 44 10.67 -1.72 43.45
C THR A 44 10.55 -2.35 42.07
N GLU A 45 9.36 -2.86 41.76
CA GLU A 45 8.95 -3.06 40.37
C GLU A 45 9.28 -1.76 39.62
N PRO A 46 10.07 -1.80 38.53
CA PRO A 46 10.11 -0.67 37.64
C PRO A 46 8.67 -0.46 37.20
N ALA A 47 8.15 0.74 37.44
CA ALA A 47 6.86 1.14 36.91
C ALA A 47 6.87 0.79 35.42
N ASP A 48 6.04 -0.18 35.06
CA ASP A 48 5.73 -0.53 33.70
C ASP A 48 5.07 0.72 33.10
N THR A 49 5.90 1.65 32.61
CA THR A 49 5.46 2.73 31.73
C THR A 49 5.06 2.04 30.44
N LYS A 50 3.88 1.41 30.45
CA LYS A 50 3.19 0.99 29.24
C LYS A 50 3.26 2.18 28.31
N ALA A 51 3.98 2.02 27.21
CA ALA A 51 3.96 2.99 26.12
C ALA A 51 2.49 3.34 25.87
N PRO A 52 2.15 4.64 25.73
CA PRO A 52 0.77 5.03 25.50
C PRO A 52 0.20 4.19 24.36
N ASN A 53 -1.02 3.67 24.52
CA ASN A 53 -1.71 2.93 23.46
C ASN A 53 -2.00 3.90 22.31
N LEU A 54 -1.03 4.06 21.39
CA LEU A 54 -1.10 4.97 20.27
C LEU A 54 -2.21 4.49 19.32
N ARG A 55 -3.14 5.39 19.01
CA ARG A 55 -4.24 5.12 18.07
C ARG A 55 -3.96 5.77 16.72
N ASP A 56 -4.47 5.16 15.67
CA ASP A 56 -4.40 5.71 14.32
C ASP A 56 -5.07 7.09 14.25
N GLY A 57 -4.51 7.99 13.44
CA GLY A 57 -5.02 9.36 13.22
C GLY A 57 -4.93 10.31 14.42
N GLN A 58 -4.58 9.83 15.63
CA GLN A 58 -4.56 10.64 16.84
C GLN A 58 -3.47 11.72 16.81
N ALA A 59 -2.26 11.37 16.37
CA ALA A 59 -1.15 12.32 16.28
C ALA A 59 -1.46 13.46 15.29
N GLU A 60 -2.03 13.12 14.13
CA GLU A 60 -2.48 14.08 13.12
C GLU A 60 -3.54 15.03 13.67
N THR A 61 -4.58 14.47 14.31
CA THR A 61 -5.67 15.27 14.90
C THR A 61 -5.13 16.27 15.93
N ARG A 62 -4.21 15.83 16.79
CA ARG A 62 -3.58 16.68 17.81
C ARG A 62 -2.68 17.75 17.20
N LEU A 63 -1.88 17.41 16.18
CA LEU A 63 -1.04 18.38 15.49
C LEU A 63 -1.88 19.49 14.84
N LEU A 64 -2.96 19.12 14.14
CA LEU A 64 -3.85 20.08 13.51
C LEU A 64 -4.60 20.96 14.54
N ALA A 65 -4.92 20.41 15.71
CA ALA A 65 -5.46 21.18 16.83
C ALA A 65 -4.46 22.22 17.37
N VAL A 66 -3.18 21.86 17.48
CA VAL A 66 -2.10 22.81 17.82
C VAL A 66 -2.03 23.93 16.79
N TYR A 67 -2.04 23.60 15.49
CA TYR A 67 -2.01 24.61 14.44
C TYR A 67 -3.23 25.53 14.46
N LYS A 68 -4.41 25.00 14.77
CA LYS A 68 -5.63 25.80 14.95
C LYS A 68 -5.48 26.78 16.11
N LEU A 69 -4.99 26.34 17.27
CA LEU A 69 -4.75 27.22 18.43
C LEU A 69 -3.72 28.31 18.13
N ILE A 70 -2.66 27.99 17.39
CA ILE A 70 -1.68 28.97 16.91
C ILE A 70 -2.37 30.02 16.02
N ALA A 71 -3.19 29.60 15.06
CA ALA A 71 -3.92 30.51 14.17
C ALA A 71 -4.94 31.39 14.92
N GLU A 72 -5.48 30.91 16.04
CA GLU A 72 -6.39 31.65 16.93
C GLU A 72 -5.65 32.59 17.91
N GLY A 73 -4.30 32.62 17.90
CA GLY A 73 -3.51 33.42 18.84
C GLY A 73 -3.47 32.87 20.27
N ARG A 74 -3.93 31.63 20.49
CA ARG A 74 -4.00 30.97 21.81
C ARG A 74 -2.68 30.25 22.13
N SER A 75 -1.57 30.98 22.08
CA SER A 75 -0.21 30.40 22.13
C SER A 75 0.09 29.60 23.41
N ARG A 76 -0.46 30.00 24.57
CA ARG A 76 -0.26 29.27 25.83
C ARG A 76 -0.89 27.88 25.80
N GLU A 77 -2.12 27.79 25.29
CA GLU A 77 -2.84 26.52 25.16
C GLU A 77 -2.21 25.65 24.06
N ALA A 78 -1.81 26.28 22.95
CA ALA A 78 -1.08 25.60 21.88
C ALA A 78 0.20 24.95 22.40
N LEU A 79 0.96 25.65 23.26
CA LEU A 79 2.22 25.15 23.82
C LEU A 79 1.99 23.91 24.68
N VAL A 80 1.00 23.95 25.58
CA VAL A 80 0.66 22.78 26.42
C VAL A 80 0.27 21.57 25.56
N GLN A 81 -0.53 21.77 24.52
CA GLN A 81 -0.93 20.71 23.60
C GLN A 81 0.25 20.17 22.77
N ALA A 82 1.14 21.06 22.30
CA ALA A 82 2.34 20.70 21.55
C ALA A 82 3.34 19.92 22.41
N GLU A 83 3.59 20.34 23.65
CA GLU A 83 4.47 19.65 24.60
C GLU A 83 3.93 18.25 24.93
N THR A 84 2.63 18.12 25.13
CA THR A 84 2.00 16.82 25.38
C THR A 84 2.11 15.92 24.15
N LEU A 85 1.90 16.48 22.94
CA LEU A 85 2.06 15.73 21.69
C LEU A 85 3.51 15.26 21.49
N ALA A 86 4.48 16.14 21.70
CA ALA A 86 5.90 15.84 21.58
C ALA A 86 6.37 14.83 22.64
N ARG A 87 5.76 14.82 23.83
CA ARG A 87 6.04 13.82 24.87
C ARG A 87 5.50 12.43 24.50
N ASP A 88 4.28 12.37 23.99
CA ASP A 88 3.63 11.10 23.63
C ASP A 88 4.19 10.51 22.32
N TYR A 89 4.67 11.37 21.41
CA TYR A 89 5.29 11.01 20.14
C TYR A 89 6.67 11.67 20.01
N PRO A 90 7.70 11.18 20.75
CA PRO A 90 9.02 11.82 20.82
C PRO A 90 9.70 11.97 19.47
N ASN A 91 9.47 11.00 18.56
CA ASN A 91 10.03 10.97 17.21
C ASN A 91 9.15 11.69 16.18
N PHE A 92 8.17 12.50 16.59
CA PHE A 92 7.38 13.33 15.69
C PHE A 92 7.97 14.73 15.55
N GLN A 93 8.79 14.92 14.53
CA GLN A 93 9.59 16.14 14.33
C GLN A 93 8.72 17.40 14.20
N LEU A 94 7.52 17.33 13.60
CA LEU A 94 6.61 18.48 13.55
C LEU A 94 6.08 18.88 14.94
N ALA A 95 5.84 17.92 15.84
CA ALA A 95 5.45 18.24 17.21
C ALA A 95 6.59 18.96 17.94
N GLN A 96 7.83 18.47 17.78
CA GLN A 96 9.03 19.11 18.34
C GLN A 96 9.23 20.53 17.77
N LEU A 97 9.04 20.70 16.45
CA LEU A 97 9.15 21.99 15.78
C LEU A 97 8.11 22.99 16.30
N ALA A 98 6.86 22.54 16.48
CA ALA A 98 5.80 23.38 17.04
C ALA A 98 6.10 23.86 18.47
N VAL A 99 6.67 23.00 19.32
CA VAL A 99 7.13 23.39 20.67
C VAL A 99 8.23 24.45 20.56
N GLY A 100 9.24 24.23 19.72
CA GLY A 100 10.34 25.16 19.51
C GLY A 100 9.87 26.55 19.05
N ASP A 101 9.00 26.60 18.04
CA ASP A 101 8.39 27.85 17.57
C ASP A 101 7.57 28.52 18.67
N LEU A 102 6.70 27.79 19.38
CA LEU A 102 5.89 28.39 20.44
C LEU A 102 6.73 28.97 21.59
N LEU A 103 7.84 28.33 21.96
CA LEU A 103 8.78 28.87 22.95
C LEU A 103 9.51 30.11 22.43
N MET A 104 10.00 30.07 21.19
CA MET A 104 10.71 31.20 20.56
C MET A 104 9.79 32.41 20.38
N SER A 105 8.49 32.19 20.14
CA SER A 105 7.49 33.27 20.01
C SER A 105 7.35 34.13 21.26
N ARG A 106 7.81 33.64 22.42
CA ARG A 106 7.82 34.36 23.70
C ARG A 106 8.95 35.38 23.80
N THR A 107 10.04 35.18 23.06
CA THR A 107 11.23 36.05 23.12
C THR A 107 11.33 36.95 21.90
N ARG A 108 10.77 36.55 20.75
CA ARG A 108 10.75 37.35 19.54
C ARG A 108 9.61 36.98 18.59
N PRO A 109 9.20 37.89 17.68
CA PRO A 109 8.28 37.55 16.60
C PRO A 109 8.83 36.44 15.70
N ILE A 110 7.95 35.51 15.32
CA ILE A 110 8.25 34.42 14.38
C ILE A 110 7.72 34.79 13.00
N ARG A 111 8.57 34.68 11.99
CA ARG A 111 8.21 35.02 10.61
C ARG A 111 7.63 33.83 9.84
N ARG A 112 8.04 32.61 10.16
CA ARG A 112 7.64 31.36 9.50
C ARG A 112 7.79 30.17 10.43
N MET A 113 7.18 29.03 10.10
CA MET A 113 7.41 27.79 10.87
C MET A 113 8.88 27.37 10.81
N GLY A 114 9.46 27.00 11.95
CA GLY A 114 10.88 26.70 12.09
C GLY A 114 11.76 27.91 11.79
N ASP A 115 11.40 29.09 12.31
CA ASP A 115 12.15 30.33 12.11
C ASP A 115 13.43 30.30 12.94
N VAL A 116 14.44 29.58 12.49
CA VAL A 116 15.78 29.55 13.11
C VAL A 116 16.69 30.51 12.30
N PRO A 117 17.62 31.26 12.94
CA PRO A 117 18.59 32.06 12.22
C PRO A 117 19.32 31.23 11.16
N GLU A 118 19.49 31.80 9.96
CA GLU A 118 20.19 31.14 8.85
C GLU A 118 21.60 30.74 9.31
N PRO A 119 22.02 29.47 9.17
CA PRO A 119 23.20 29.03 9.91
C PRO A 119 24.44 29.01 9.00
N ASP A 120 25.63 29.32 9.53
CA ASP A 120 26.83 29.72 8.75
C ASP A 120 27.79 28.60 8.28
N THR A 121 27.39 27.31 8.28
CA THR A 121 28.30 26.16 8.14
C THR A 121 27.70 25.01 7.29
N ALA A 122 28.48 23.98 6.93
CA ALA A 122 27.94 22.82 6.20
C ALA A 122 26.85 22.05 6.99
N ARG A 123 26.98 21.97 8.32
CA ARG A 123 25.94 21.42 9.22
C ARG A 123 24.64 22.22 9.11
N SER A 124 24.75 23.49 8.76
CA SER A 124 23.63 24.41 8.57
C SER A 124 22.82 24.11 7.31
N LEU A 125 23.46 23.66 6.23
CA LEU A 125 22.77 23.29 4.99
C LEU A 125 21.86 22.08 5.20
N GLN A 126 22.33 21.05 5.92
CA GLN A 126 21.51 19.89 6.26
C GLN A 126 20.29 20.27 7.12
N VAL A 127 20.51 21.13 8.12
CA VAL A 127 19.43 21.66 8.96
C VAL A 127 18.42 22.47 8.13
N ALA A 128 18.89 23.29 7.20
CA ALA A 128 18.03 24.04 6.30
C ALA A 128 17.15 23.11 5.44
N THR A 129 17.73 22.07 4.84
CA THR A 129 16.99 21.06 4.06
C THR A 129 15.93 20.36 4.91
N THR A 130 16.29 19.89 6.12
CA THR A 130 15.33 19.24 7.03
C THR A 130 14.20 20.20 7.44
N LEU A 131 14.51 21.47 7.70
CA LEU A 131 13.47 22.46 8.00
C LEU A 131 12.53 22.69 6.81
N GLU A 132 13.04 22.70 5.58
CA GLU A 132 12.21 22.80 4.38
C GLU A 132 11.31 21.57 4.20
N GLU A 133 11.82 20.37 4.43
CA GLU A 133 11.04 19.14 4.41
C GLU A 133 9.90 19.17 5.43
N LEU A 134 10.18 19.58 6.66
CA LEU A 134 9.17 19.74 7.71
C LEU A 134 8.14 20.82 7.37
N ARG A 135 8.58 21.96 6.82
CA ARG A 135 7.66 23.01 6.34
C ARG A 135 6.75 22.48 5.23
N ASN A 136 7.28 21.69 4.30
CA ASN A 136 6.50 21.06 3.24
C ASN A 136 5.51 20.04 3.79
N GLU A 137 5.94 19.17 4.71
CA GLU A 137 5.08 18.22 5.42
C GLU A 137 3.92 18.92 6.11
N SER A 138 4.22 19.97 6.89
CA SER A 138 3.23 20.78 7.60
C SER A 138 2.21 21.40 6.64
N ARG A 139 2.68 21.99 5.54
CA ARG A 139 1.81 22.57 4.51
C ARG A 139 0.89 21.53 3.89
N GLN A 140 1.42 20.37 3.51
CA GLN A 140 0.63 19.27 2.93
C GLN A 140 -0.46 18.79 3.88
N ARG A 141 -0.16 18.59 5.18
CA ARG A 141 -1.15 18.19 6.20
C ARG A 141 -2.28 19.24 6.35
N VAL A 142 -1.92 20.53 6.40
CA VAL A 142 -2.92 21.63 6.48
C VAL A 142 -3.76 21.72 5.22
N ASP A 143 -3.15 21.62 4.04
CA ASP A 143 -3.85 21.71 2.75
C ASP A 143 -4.80 20.53 2.54
N ALA A 144 -4.41 19.32 2.94
CA ALA A 144 -5.25 18.14 2.95
C ALA A 144 -6.45 18.30 3.90
N GLN A 145 -6.24 18.88 5.10
CA GLN A 145 -7.32 19.16 6.04
C GLN A 145 -8.33 20.18 5.50
N ARG A 146 -7.86 21.20 4.76
CA ARG A 146 -8.74 22.20 4.11
C ARG A 146 -9.50 21.61 2.92
N SER A 147 -8.88 20.67 2.22
CA SER A 147 -9.40 20.07 0.99
C SER A 147 -9.99 18.68 1.24
N ARG A 148 -10.64 18.48 2.40
CA ARG A 148 -11.25 17.19 2.73
C ARG A 148 -12.27 16.80 1.65
N PRO A 149 -12.33 15.51 1.29
CA PRO A 149 -13.32 15.05 0.34
C PRO A 149 -14.74 15.33 0.84
N PRO A 150 -15.68 15.69 -0.05
CA PRO A 150 -17.08 15.84 0.32
C PRO A 150 -17.62 14.59 1.01
N ALA A 151 -18.52 14.77 1.98
CA ALA A 151 -19.14 13.65 2.67
C ALA A 151 -19.81 12.69 1.66
N HIS A 152 -19.62 11.38 1.86
CA HIS A 152 -20.15 10.32 1.00
C HIS A 152 -19.66 10.34 -0.45
N SER A 153 -18.63 11.12 -0.78
CA SER A 153 -17.98 11.04 -2.09
C SER A 153 -17.01 9.87 -2.17
N ILE A 154 -16.77 9.40 -3.40
CA ILE A 154 -15.83 8.34 -3.71
C ILE A 154 -14.87 8.81 -4.82
N PRO A 155 -13.66 8.26 -4.91
CA PRO A 155 -12.83 8.40 -6.10
C PRO A 155 -13.54 7.90 -7.35
N ALA A 156 -13.47 8.67 -8.44
CA ALA A 156 -14.10 8.34 -9.73
C ALA A 156 -13.64 6.99 -10.31
N GLN A 157 -12.49 6.49 -9.88
CA GLN A 157 -11.94 5.19 -10.28
C GLN A 157 -12.72 3.99 -9.71
N PHE A 158 -13.48 4.17 -8.63
CA PHE A 158 -14.26 3.11 -7.98
C PHE A 158 -15.69 3.03 -8.54
N LEU A 159 -15.87 2.30 -9.65
CA LEU A 159 -17.19 2.16 -10.30
C LEU A 159 -18.09 1.16 -9.56
N GLU A 160 -17.52 0.02 -9.17
CA GLU A 160 -18.21 -1.02 -8.39
C GLU A 160 -17.16 -1.86 -7.65
N LEU A 161 -17.44 -2.23 -6.40
CA LEU A 161 -16.62 -3.17 -5.66
C LEU A 161 -17.46 -4.31 -5.12
N SER A 162 -17.00 -5.53 -5.39
CA SER A 162 -17.55 -6.76 -4.85
C SER A 162 -17.65 -6.69 -3.32
N PRO A 163 -18.76 -7.18 -2.72
CA PRO A 163 -18.88 -7.31 -1.26
C PRO A 163 -17.78 -8.17 -0.61
N ARG A 164 -17.04 -8.96 -1.40
CA ARG A 164 -15.87 -9.73 -0.95
C ARG A 164 -14.63 -8.87 -0.72
N SER A 165 -14.50 -7.73 -1.41
CA SER A 165 -13.48 -6.73 -1.12
C SER A 165 -13.99 -5.84 0.00
N ARG A 166 -13.67 -6.18 1.25
CA ARG A 166 -14.12 -5.46 2.45
C ARG A 166 -13.62 -4.03 2.54
N HIS A 167 -12.45 -3.75 1.95
CA HIS A 167 -11.80 -2.45 2.00
C HIS A 167 -11.24 -2.05 0.64
N ALA A 168 -11.04 -0.76 0.43
CA ALA A 168 -10.33 -0.19 -0.70
C ALA A 168 -9.45 0.96 -0.24
N ILE A 169 -8.32 1.16 -0.93
CA ILE A 169 -7.39 2.24 -0.65
C ILE A 169 -7.34 3.16 -1.87
N ALA A 170 -7.40 4.48 -1.64
CA ALA A 170 -7.09 5.47 -2.65
C ALA A 170 -6.00 6.41 -2.15
N VAL A 171 -5.03 6.73 -2.99
CA VAL A 171 -3.90 7.60 -2.67
C VAL A 171 -3.95 8.81 -3.60
N ASP A 172 -3.95 9.99 -2.99
CA ASP A 172 -3.78 11.26 -3.67
C ASP A 172 -2.35 11.77 -3.43
N ALA A 173 -1.49 11.61 -4.44
CA ALA A 173 -0.09 12.01 -4.33
C ALA A 173 0.07 13.54 -4.21
N SER A 174 -0.81 14.34 -4.81
CA SER A 174 -0.76 15.80 -4.72
C SER A 174 -1.02 16.34 -3.32
N ARG A 175 -1.67 15.53 -2.46
CA ARG A 175 -2.02 15.86 -1.08
C ARG A 175 -1.23 15.07 -0.04
N SER A 176 -0.30 14.21 -0.47
CA SER A 176 0.40 13.25 0.41
C SER A 176 -0.59 12.51 1.31
N ARG A 177 -1.70 12.02 0.73
CA ARG A 177 -2.81 11.46 1.51
C ARG A 177 -3.23 10.09 1.00
N LEU A 178 -3.39 9.17 1.93
CA LEU A 178 -4.02 7.87 1.74
C LEU A 178 -5.41 7.88 2.39
N TYR A 179 -6.40 7.38 1.67
CA TYR A 179 -7.79 7.25 2.11
C TYR A 179 -8.17 5.77 2.19
N LEU A 180 -8.67 5.34 3.35
CA LEU A 180 -9.15 3.99 3.59
C LEU A 180 -10.67 3.97 3.55
N PHE A 181 -11.22 3.15 2.65
CA PHE A 181 -12.65 2.93 2.51
C PHE A 181 -13.05 1.58 3.06
N GLU A 182 -14.18 1.53 3.75
CA GLU A 182 -14.90 0.30 4.05
C GLU A 182 -16.00 0.09 3.00
N ASN A 183 -16.09 -1.13 2.47
CA ASN A 183 -17.12 -1.51 1.52
C ASN A 183 -18.33 -2.11 2.25
N THR A 184 -19.36 -1.28 2.44
CA THR A 184 -20.58 -1.66 3.15
C THR A 184 -21.70 -2.00 2.16
N PRO A 185 -22.81 -2.63 2.60
CA PRO A 185 -24.00 -2.80 1.76
C PRO A 185 -24.59 -1.47 1.22
N LYS A 186 -24.27 -0.33 1.85
CA LYS A 186 -24.69 1.01 1.42
C LYS A 186 -23.71 1.65 0.42
N GLY A 187 -22.63 0.97 0.07
CA GLY A 187 -21.53 1.47 -0.75
C GLY A 187 -20.27 1.78 0.06
N LEU A 188 -19.29 2.37 -0.62
CA LEU A 188 -18.01 2.74 -0.02
C LEU A 188 -18.18 3.91 0.96
N GLN A 189 -17.62 3.73 2.15
CA GLN A 189 -17.58 4.75 3.19
C GLN A 189 -16.13 5.06 3.53
N LEU A 190 -15.76 6.34 3.49
CA LEU A 190 -14.46 6.78 3.97
C LEU A 190 -14.41 6.62 5.48
N VAL A 191 -13.55 5.72 5.97
CA VAL A 191 -13.43 5.41 7.41
C VAL A 191 -12.19 6.00 8.05
N ALA A 192 -11.15 6.29 7.25
CA ALA A 192 -9.96 6.98 7.73
C ALA A 192 -9.18 7.62 6.57
N ASP A 193 -8.38 8.62 6.91
CA ASP A 193 -7.41 9.23 6.00
C ASP A 193 -6.11 9.53 6.75
N TYR A 194 -4.97 9.25 6.11
CA TYR A 194 -3.65 9.28 6.71
C TYR A 194 -2.67 10.03 5.82
N TYR A 195 -1.72 10.72 6.44
CA TYR A 195 -0.57 11.27 5.73
C TYR A 195 0.29 10.12 5.18
N ALA A 196 0.73 10.25 3.94
CA ALA A 196 1.55 9.27 3.26
C ALA A 196 2.67 9.93 2.44
N SER A 197 3.88 9.42 2.61
CA SER A 197 5.06 9.80 1.82
C SER A 197 5.16 8.96 0.55
N VAL A 198 5.58 9.58 -0.55
CA VAL A 198 5.78 8.97 -1.87
C VAL A 198 7.25 9.07 -2.31
N GLY A 199 7.53 8.57 -3.52
CA GLY A 199 8.83 8.56 -4.16
C GLY A 199 9.50 9.93 -4.14
N LYS A 200 10.81 9.98 -3.85
CA LYS A 200 11.56 11.22 -3.74
C LYS A 200 11.72 11.97 -5.07
N LEU A 201 11.64 11.24 -6.19
CA LEU A 201 11.56 11.84 -7.53
C LEU A 201 10.11 11.95 -8.04
N GLY A 202 9.13 11.84 -7.14
CA GLY A 202 7.71 12.02 -7.37
C GLY A 202 6.99 10.73 -7.74
N ILE A 203 6.11 10.84 -8.73
CA ILE A 203 5.20 9.79 -9.17
C ILE A 203 5.46 9.38 -10.62
N GLU A 204 4.64 8.47 -11.13
CA GLU A 204 4.69 7.99 -12.51
C GLU A 204 5.94 7.13 -12.78
N LYS A 205 6.12 6.15 -11.90
CA LYS A 205 7.15 5.12 -12.04
C LYS A 205 7.12 4.50 -13.44
N SER A 206 8.29 4.40 -14.06
CA SER A 206 8.51 3.85 -15.39
C SER A 206 9.70 2.89 -15.43
N LEU A 207 10.77 3.15 -14.66
CA LEU A 207 11.99 2.33 -14.67
C LEU A 207 12.36 1.82 -13.27
N GLU A 208 13.08 0.71 -13.23
CA GLU A 208 13.77 0.29 -12.02
C GLU A 208 14.75 1.38 -11.55
N GLY A 209 14.76 1.65 -10.24
CA GLY A 209 15.65 2.66 -9.65
C GLY A 209 15.29 4.12 -9.91
N ASP A 210 14.18 4.44 -10.60
CA ASP A 210 13.75 5.83 -10.86
C ASP A 210 13.18 6.57 -9.64
N GLN A 211 13.07 5.88 -8.49
CA GLN A 211 12.64 6.42 -7.20
C GLN A 211 11.28 7.14 -7.22
N ARG A 212 10.40 6.70 -8.13
CA ARG A 212 9.03 7.22 -8.28
C ARG A 212 8.01 6.23 -7.78
N THR A 213 6.90 6.74 -7.25
CA THR A 213 5.72 5.91 -6.92
C THR A 213 4.86 5.70 -8.18
N PRO A 214 4.40 4.48 -8.46
CA PRO A 214 3.60 4.22 -9.65
C PRO A 214 2.20 4.85 -9.57
N LEU A 215 1.59 5.08 -10.74
CA LEU A 215 0.21 5.56 -10.86
C LEU A 215 -0.63 4.47 -11.55
N GLY A 216 -1.82 4.20 -11.02
CA GLY A 216 -2.68 3.16 -11.55
C GLY A 216 -3.57 2.47 -10.51
N VAL A 217 -4.20 1.40 -10.96
CA VAL A 217 -4.96 0.46 -10.12
C VAL A 217 -4.07 -0.72 -9.77
N TYR A 218 -3.83 -0.89 -8.48
CA TYR A 218 -3.04 -1.98 -7.92
C TYR A 218 -3.88 -2.82 -6.96
N PHE A 219 -3.31 -3.93 -6.50
CA PHE A 219 -3.88 -4.80 -5.49
C PHE A 219 -2.78 -5.20 -4.52
N ILE A 220 -3.14 -5.28 -3.23
CA ILE A 220 -2.28 -5.88 -2.22
C ILE A 220 -2.06 -7.34 -2.59
N THR A 221 -0.81 -7.82 -2.63
CA THR A 221 -0.49 -9.21 -3.02
C THR A 221 -0.30 -10.11 -1.81
N SER A 222 0.30 -9.59 -0.74
CA SER A 222 0.57 -10.32 0.50
C SER A 222 0.65 -9.36 1.69
N ARG A 223 0.83 -9.92 2.88
CA ARG A 223 1.22 -9.20 4.08
C ARG A 223 2.56 -9.77 4.53
N LEU A 224 3.58 -8.92 4.64
CA LEU A 224 4.88 -9.34 5.13
C LEU A 224 4.88 -9.30 6.65
N ASP A 225 5.45 -10.34 7.26
CA ASP A 225 5.56 -10.44 8.72
C ASP A 225 6.59 -9.42 9.23
N PRO A 226 6.20 -8.51 10.15
CA PRO A 226 7.13 -7.53 10.75
C PRO A 226 8.39 -8.17 11.33
N ALA A 227 8.30 -9.38 11.89
CA ALA A 227 9.45 -10.08 12.47
C ALA A 227 10.51 -10.49 11.41
N THR A 228 10.13 -10.52 10.13
CA THR A 228 11.03 -10.85 9.01
C THR A 228 11.57 -9.61 8.29
N LEU A 229 11.10 -8.42 8.67
CA LEU A 229 11.47 -7.16 8.05
C LEU A 229 12.56 -6.45 8.85
N LYS A 230 13.40 -5.69 8.14
CA LYS A 230 14.29 -4.72 8.79
C LYS A 230 13.44 -3.62 9.45
N ASP A 231 13.94 -3.05 10.54
CA ASP A 231 13.31 -1.94 11.27
C ASP A 231 12.88 -0.77 10.38
N PHE A 232 13.57 -0.57 9.26
CA PHE A 232 13.22 0.39 8.21
C PHE A 232 11.74 0.36 7.78
N TYR A 233 11.11 -0.82 7.77
CA TYR A 233 9.72 -1.00 7.35
C TYR A 233 8.70 -0.81 8.48
N GLY A 234 9.16 -0.51 9.70
CA GLY A 234 8.31 -0.21 10.84
C GLY A 234 7.37 -1.37 11.20
N ALA A 235 6.09 -1.04 11.41
CA ALA A 235 5.09 -1.99 11.87
C ALA A 235 4.71 -3.09 10.86
N GLY A 236 5.21 -3.05 9.62
CA GLY A 236 4.98 -4.09 8.62
C GLY A 236 5.02 -3.56 7.19
N ALA A 237 4.72 -4.45 6.23
CA ALA A 237 4.63 -4.07 4.82
C ALA A 237 3.55 -4.85 4.06
N LEU A 238 2.90 -4.15 3.13
CA LEU A 238 1.89 -4.66 2.21
C LEU A 238 2.36 -4.42 0.78
N PRO A 239 2.94 -5.42 0.11
CA PRO A 239 3.36 -5.28 -1.27
C PRO A 239 2.16 -5.09 -2.21
N ILE A 240 2.30 -4.21 -3.20
CA ILE A 240 1.33 -4.08 -4.28
C ILE A 240 1.84 -4.81 -5.53
N ASN A 241 0.94 -5.16 -6.44
CA ASN A 241 1.27 -5.88 -7.67
C ASN A 241 1.92 -5.00 -8.77
N TYR A 242 2.80 -4.07 -8.41
CA TYR A 242 3.60 -3.32 -9.40
C TYR A 242 4.82 -4.15 -9.84
N PRO A 243 5.14 -4.20 -11.15
CA PRO A 243 4.35 -3.71 -12.27
C PRO A 243 3.14 -4.62 -12.52
N ASN A 244 1.95 -4.03 -12.64
CA ASN A 244 0.74 -4.79 -12.97
C ASN A 244 0.70 -5.09 -14.49
N PRO A 245 -0.29 -5.84 -15.01
CA PRO A 245 -0.40 -6.09 -16.45
C PRO A 245 -0.42 -4.84 -17.34
N LEU A 246 -1.02 -3.73 -16.90
CA LEU A 246 -0.99 -2.46 -17.63
C LEU A 246 0.42 -1.83 -17.64
N ASP A 247 1.14 -1.90 -16.52
CA ASP A 247 2.51 -1.42 -16.45
C ASP A 247 3.44 -2.25 -17.35
N GLN A 248 3.28 -3.58 -17.32
CA GLN A 248 4.06 -4.51 -18.13
C GLN A 248 3.80 -4.34 -19.63
N SER A 249 2.55 -4.15 -20.06
CA SER A 249 2.23 -3.90 -21.47
C SER A 249 2.81 -2.58 -21.99
N ARG A 250 3.08 -1.64 -21.08
CA ARG A 250 3.74 -0.36 -21.38
C ARG A 250 5.26 -0.39 -21.20
N GLY A 251 5.84 -1.57 -21.00
CA GLY A 251 7.29 -1.74 -20.87
C GLY A 251 7.89 -1.19 -19.57
N LYS A 252 7.06 -0.90 -18.55
CA LYS A 252 7.56 -0.42 -17.26
C LYS A 252 8.28 -1.52 -16.50
N THR A 253 9.35 -1.15 -15.80
CA THR A 253 10.21 -2.08 -15.05
C THR A 253 10.29 -1.72 -13.56
N GLY A 254 11.07 -2.51 -12.80
CA GLY A 254 11.20 -2.42 -11.36
C GLY A 254 10.27 -3.37 -10.61
N SER A 255 10.36 -3.33 -9.29
CA SER A 255 9.55 -4.15 -8.37
C SER A 255 9.56 -3.51 -6.97
N GLY A 256 9.05 -4.21 -5.95
CA GLY A 256 9.29 -3.82 -4.55
C GLY A 256 8.51 -2.60 -4.07
N ILE A 257 7.38 -2.25 -4.70
CA ILE A 257 6.55 -1.12 -4.25
C ILE A 257 5.61 -1.60 -3.14
N TRP A 258 5.83 -1.10 -1.93
CA TRP A 258 5.08 -1.52 -0.74
C TRP A 258 4.38 -0.34 -0.07
N LEU A 259 3.26 -0.62 0.61
CA LEU A 259 2.75 0.23 1.68
C LEU A 259 3.42 -0.23 2.98
N HIS A 260 4.20 0.61 3.65
CA HIS A 260 4.93 0.23 4.85
C HIS A 260 5.07 1.37 5.86
N GLY A 261 5.68 1.05 7.01
CA GLY A 261 5.78 1.94 8.17
C GLY A 261 7.04 2.78 8.15
N THR A 262 7.26 3.52 9.22
CA THR A 262 8.50 4.27 9.45
C THR A 262 9.43 3.52 10.41
N PRO A 263 10.75 3.76 10.32
CA PRO A 263 11.68 3.24 11.31
C PRO A 263 11.37 3.78 12.73
N PRO A 264 11.81 3.10 13.80
CA PRO A 264 11.44 3.45 15.18
C PRO A 264 11.80 4.87 15.59
N ASP A 265 12.87 5.44 15.03
CA ASP A 265 13.39 6.78 15.29
C ASP A 265 12.68 7.90 14.51
N GLN A 266 11.67 7.56 13.71
CA GLN A 266 10.94 8.50 12.87
C GLN A 266 9.43 8.24 12.92
N PHE A 267 8.63 9.24 13.28
CA PHE A 267 7.16 9.09 13.26
C PHE A 267 6.58 9.21 11.84
N ALA A 268 7.10 10.14 11.05
CA ALA A 268 6.64 10.40 9.68
C ALA A 268 7.82 10.76 8.79
N ARG A 269 7.71 10.42 7.50
CA ARG A 269 8.68 10.79 6.47
C ARG A 269 8.26 12.07 5.76
N ALA A 270 9.22 12.83 5.24
CA ALA A 270 8.95 13.97 4.38
C ALA A 270 8.09 13.54 3.15
N PRO A 271 7.31 14.45 2.54
CA PRO A 271 6.34 14.10 1.49
C PRO A 271 6.92 13.31 0.30
N LEU A 272 8.15 13.63 -0.10
CA LEU A 272 8.89 13.03 -1.21
C LEU A 272 10.20 12.42 -0.70
N ALA A 273 10.16 11.22 -0.11
CA ALA A 273 11.31 10.66 0.61
C ALA A 273 11.60 9.17 0.35
N THR A 274 10.71 8.46 -0.34
CA THR A 274 10.84 7.02 -0.54
C THR A 274 11.54 6.71 -1.87
N ASP A 275 11.96 5.46 -2.08
CA ASP A 275 12.42 4.99 -3.39
C ASP A 275 11.26 4.47 -4.28
N GLY A 276 10.01 4.85 -3.94
CA GLY A 276 8.80 4.52 -4.68
C GLY A 276 7.67 3.92 -3.83
N CYS A 277 7.98 3.46 -2.62
CA CYS A 277 7.00 2.97 -1.64
C CYS A 277 6.04 4.06 -1.16
N LEU A 278 4.93 3.62 -0.57
CA LEU A 278 3.99 4.46 0.18
C LEU A 278 4.28 4.27 1.68
N VAL A 279 4.70 5.34 2.36
CA VAL A 279 5.09 5.25 3.78
C VAL A 279 4.13 6.00 4.68
N LEU A 280 3.65 5.31 5.71
CA LEU A 280 2.74 5.83 6.75
C LEU A 280 3.39 5.77 8.13
N ALA A 281 2.86 6.55 9.07
CA ALA A 281 3.20 6.37 10.48
C ALA A 281 2.77 4.98 10.98
N ASN A 282 3.54 4.38 11.88
CA ASN A 282 3.30 3.01 12.34
C ASN A 282 1.88 2.78 12.92
N PRO A 283 1.33 3.65 13.79
CA PRO A 283 -0.04 3.46 14.29
C PRO A 283 -1.11 3.46 13.18
N ASP A 284 -0.93 4.28 12.16
CA ASP A 284 -1.83 4.37 11.01
C ASP A 284 -1.74 3.12 10.14
N LEU A 285 -0.51 2.66 9.87
CA LEU A 285 -0.28 1.43 9.11
C LEU A 285 -0.82 0.20 9.83
N GLU A 286 -0.67 0.11 11.14
CA GLU A 286 -1.18 -1.00 11.94
C GLU A 286 -2.69 -1.18 11.78
N ARG A 287 -3.45 -0.08 11.69
CA ARG A 287 -4.87 -0.13 11.38
C ARG A 287 -5.10 -0.77 10.02
N ILE A 288 -4.38 -0.33 8.98
CA ILE A 288 -4.46 -0.87 7.62
C ILE A 288 -4.09 -2.36 7.60
N LEU A 289 -2.99 -2.75 8.24
CA LEU A 289 -2.51 -4.14 8.31
C LEU A 289 -3.58 -5.08 8.88
N ARG A 290 -4.35 -4.64 9.88
CA ARG A 290 -5.43 -5.41 10.49
C ARG A 290 -6.72 -5.45 9.67
N THR A 291 -6.94 -4.48 8.76
CA THR A 291 -8.21 -4.36 8.02
C THR A 291 -8.17 -4.91 6.61
N VAL A 292 -7.06 -4.72 5.89
CA VAL A 292 -7.02 -5.04 4.46
C VAL A 292 -6.66 -6.50 4.21
N GLU A 293 -7.26 -7.05 3.16
CA GLU A 293 -7.09 -8.43 2.74
C GLU A 293 -6.21 -8.53 1.48
N PRO A 294 -5.16 -9.36 1.48
CA PRO A 294 -4.38 -9.64 0.29
C PRO A 294 -5.23 -10.23 -0.84
N ARG A 295 -4.80 -9.96 -2.08
CA ARG A 295 -5.40 -10.35 -3.37
C ARG A 295 -6.74 -9.68 -3.71
N SER A 296 -7.52 -9.24 -2.72
CA SER A 296 -8.85 -8.63 -2.89
C SER A 296 -8.89 -7.11 -2.74
N THR A 297 -8.04 -6.52 -1.90
CA THR A 297 -8.06 -5.06 -1.62
C THR A 297 -7.41 -4.28 -2.76
N PRO A 298 -8.16 -3.43 -3.49
CA PRO A 298 -7.59 -2.56 -4.50
C PRO A 298 -6.91 -1.34 -3.86
N VAL A 299 -5.85 -0.87 -4.51
CA VAL A 299 -5.11 0.36 -4.20
C VAL A 299 -5.06 1.22 -5.45
N VAL A 300 -5.82 2.32 -5.47
CA VAL A 300 -5.73 3.32 -6.54
C VAL A 300 -4.69 4.35 -6.13
N ILE A 301 -3.68 4.57 -6.96
CA ILE A 301 -2.68 5.62 -6.76
C ILE A 301 -2.82 6.63 -7.89
N ALA A 302 -3.26 7.84 -7.56
CA ALA A 302 -3.48 8.90 -8.53
C ALA A 302 -2.59 10.12 -8.23
N ARG A 303 -2.29 10.88 -9.28
CA ARG A 303 -1.68 12.21 -9.13
C ARG A 303 -2.56 13.11 -8.27
N GLN A 304 -3.84 13.12 -8.60
CA GLN A 304 -4.89 13.82 -7.86
C GLN A 304 -6.18 13.00 -8.00
N LEU A 305 -6.89 12.80 -6.89
CA LEU A 305 -8.17 12.10 -6.92
C LEU A 305 -9.30 13.06 -7.33
N GLN A 306 -10.16 12.57 -8.22
CA GLN A 306 -11.42 13.22 -8.54
C GLN A 306 -12.52 12.61 -7.67
N TRP A 307 -13.10 13.44 -6.82
CA TRP A 307 -14.16 13.06 -5.89
C TRP A 307 -15.52 13.27 -6.53
N VAL A 308 -16.32 12.21 -6.57
CA VAL A 308 -17.65 12.22 -7.19
C VAL A 308 -18.69 11.61 -6.26
N ALA A 309 -19.95 11.98 -6.46
CA ALA A 309 -21.05 11.30 -5.80
C ALA A 309 -21.19 9.85 -6.35
N PRO A 310 -21.56 8.86 -5.53
CA PRO A 310 -21.63 7.45 -5.97
C PRO A 310 -22.58 7.18 -7.16
N HIS A 311 -23.58 8.03 -7.37
CA HIS A 311 -24.48 7.90 -8.52
C HIS A 311 -23.84 8.35 -9.85
N ALA A 312 -22.82 9.22 -9.80
CA ALA A 312 -22.19 9.79 -10.99
C ALA A 312 -21.45 8.73 -11.82
N VAL A 313 -20.90 7.69 -11.17
CA VAL A 313 -20.19 6.59 -11.85
C VAL A 313 -21.12 5.52 -12.45
N GLN A 314 -22.44 5.60 -12.20
CA GLN A 314 -23.38 4.56 -12.60
C GLN A 314 -23.58 4.45 -14.12
N ALA A 315 -23.47 5.56 -14.85
CA ALA A 315 -23.57 5.53 -16.30
C ALA A 315 -22.39 4.77 -16.93
N ASP A 316 -21.17 5.08 -16.50
CA ASP A 316 -19.96 4.38 -16.93
C ASP A 316 -19.98 2.90 -16.54
N ARG A 317 -20.40 2.60 -15.30
CA ARG A 317 -20.60 1.24 -14.81
C ARG A 317 -21.55 0.45 -15.71
N LYS A 318 -22.75 0.98 -15.99
CA LYS A 318 -23.77 0.30 -16.83
C LYS A 318 -23.28 0.10 -18.26
N SER A 319 -22.61 1.10 -18.82
CA SER A 319 -22.02 1.03 -20.17
C SER A 319 -21.00 -0.11 -20.26
N PHE A 320 -20.09 -0.20 -19.29
CA PHE A 320 -19.11 -1.27 -19.27
C PHE A 320 -19.72 -2.64 -18.94
N ASP A 321 -20.73 -2.70 -18.05
CA ASP A 321 -21.43 -3.95 -17.72
C ASP A 321 -22.06 -4.60 -18.96
N ALA A 322 -22.63 -3.79 -19.87
CA ALA A 322 -23.16 -4.29 -21.13
C ALA A 322 -22.09 -4.97 -22.01
N VAL A 323 -20.88 -4.40 -22.05
CA VAL A 323 -19.73 -5.00 -22.76
C VAL A 323 -19.33 -6.32 -22.13
N LEU A 324 -19.19 -6.36 -20.80
CA LEU A 324 -18.80 -7.57 -20.08
C LEU A 324 -19.86 -8.68 -20.25
N ASN A 325 -21.14 -8.32 -20.22
CA ASN A 325 -22.24 -9.26 -20.47
C ASN A 325 -22.22 -9.79 -21.92
N ALA A 326 -21.86 -8.96 -22.89
CA ALA A 326 -21.71 -9.40 -24.28
C ALA A 326 -20.56 -10.41 -24.44
N TRP A 327 -19.41 -10.18 -23.78
CA TRP A 327 -18.30 -11.14 -23.72
C TRP A 327 -18.71 -12.45 -23.05
N ARG A 328 -19.38 -12.39 -21.90
CA ARG A 328 -19.91 -13.56 -21.18
C ARG A 328 -20.88 -14.36 -22.04
N ASN A 329 -21.76 -13.69 -22.79
CA ASN A 329 -22.73 -14.35 -23.67
C ASN A 329 -22.03 -15.06 -24.82
N ALA A 330 -21.05 -14.43 -25.47
CA ALA A 330 -20.25 -15.07 -26.52
C ALA A 330 -19.52 -16.32 -25.99
N LYS A 331 -18.95 -16.23 -24.79
CA LYS A 331 -18.30 -17.36 -24.10
C LYS A 331 -19.28 -18.48 -23.76
N THR A 332 -20.48 -18.14 -23.27
CA THR A 332 -21.53 -19.11 -22.94
C THR A 332 -22.02 -19.87 -24.18
N GLN A 333 -22.16 -19.16 -25.30
CA GLN A 333 -22.70 -19.71 -26.55
C GLN A 333 -21.70 -20.55 -27.35
N GLY A 334 -20.41 -20.53 -27.02
CA GLY A 334 -19.42 -21.20 -27.87
C GLY A 334 -19.02 -20.43 -29.11
N ASP A 335 -19.45 -19.18 -29.26
CA ASP A 335 -19.13 -18.35 -30.42
C ASP A 335 -17.70 -17.81 -30.31
N MET A 336 -16.74 -18.62 -30.74
CA MET A 336 -15.31 -18.29 -30.68
C MET A 336 -14.96 -17.08 -31.55
N ASN A 337 -15.64 -16.87 -32.67
CA ASN A 337 -15.36 -15.73 -33.55
C ASN A 337 -15.73 -14.43 -32.84
N ARG A 338 -16.93 -14.37 -32.25
CA ARG A 338 -17.35 -13.22 -31.46
C ARG A 338 -16.54 -13.06 -30.19
N LEU A 339 -16.20 -14.16 -29.51
CA LEU A 339 -15.40 -14.13 -28.28
C LEU A 339 -14.01 -13.53 -28.54
N LEU A 340 -13.32 -13.97 -29.59
CA LEU A 340 -11.99 -13.46 -29.95
C LEU A 340 -12.01 -11.99 -30.36
N GLY A 341 -13.15 -11.46 -30.86
CA GLY A 341 -13.32 -10.03 -31.13
C GLY A 341 -13.17 -9.13 -29.90
N PHE A 342 -13.38 -9.65 -28.69
CA PHE A 342 -13.13 -8.93 -27.44
C PHE A 342 -11.66 -8.92 -27.03
N TYR A 343 -10.78 -9.70 -27.64
CA TYR A 343 -9.37 -9.77 -27.27
C TYR A 343 -8.53 -8.86 -28.17
N ALA A 344 -7.63 -8.10 -27.57
CA ALA A 344 -6.72 -7.23 -28.28
C ALA A 344 -5.64 -8.04 -29.01
N PRO A 345 -5.13 -7.58 -30.17
CA PRO A 345 -4.07 -8.30 -30.90
C PRO A 345 -2.77 -8.49 -30.09
N ASP A 346 -2.46 -7.56 -29.20
CA ASP A 346 -1.34 -7.53 -28.27
C ASP A 346 -1.66 -8.16 -26.90
N PHE A 347 -2.73 -8.97 -26.82
CA PHE A 347 -3.10 -9.66 -25.58
C PHE A 347 -1.97 -10.54 -25.05
N GLN A 348 -1.80 -10.50 -23.72
CA GLN A 348 -0.92 -11.41 -22.99
C GLN A 348 -1.60 -11.86 -21.70
N SER A 349 -1.58 -13.17 -21.42
CA SER A 349 -1.98 -13.71 -20.11
C SER A 349 -0.78 -13.87 -19.18
N TYR A 350 -0.98 -14.48 -18.00
CA TYR A 350 0.11 -14.84 -17.10
C TYR A 350 1.22 -15.63 -17.83
N ARG A 351 2.48 -15.41 -17.42
CA ARG A 351 3.69 -15.95 -18.07
C ARG A 351 3.85 -15.48 -19.53
N LYS A 352 3.22 -14.37 -19.90
CA LYS A 352 3.29 -13.74 -21.23
C LYS A 352 2.78 -14.63 -22.37
N LYS A 353 1.80 -15.51 -22.12
CA LYS A 353 1.24 -16.33 -23.21
C LYS A 353 0.43 -15.46 -24.18
N PRO A 354 0.74 -15.48 -25.49
CA PRO A 354 0.05 -14.70 -26.51
C PRO A 354 -1.37 -15.21 -26.82
N LEU A 355 -2.14 -14.44 -27.59
CA LEU A 355 -3.54 -14.71 -27.91
C LEU A 355 -3.78 -16.05 -28.62
N ASN A 356 -2.88 -16.48 -29.52
CA ASN A 356 -3.00 -17.75 -30.24
C ASN A 356 -2.97 -18.97 -29.29
N GLU A 357 -2.08 -18.96 -28.30
CA GLU A 357 -2.06 -19.98 -27.24
C GLU A 357 -3.27 -19.85 -26.30
N TRP A 358 -3.64 -18.63 -25.94
CA TRP A 358 -4.78 -18.37 -25.07
C TRP A 358 -6.11 -18.82 -25.71
N THR A 359 -6.22 -18.74 -27.04
CA THR A 359 -7.39 -19.22 -27.78
C THR A 359 -7.65 -20.70 -27.51
N GLN A 360 -6.61 -21.52 -27.37
CA GLN A 360 -6.77 -22.94 -27.03
C GLN A 360 -7.34 -23.13 -25.61
N VAL A 361 -6.92 -22.29 -24.66
CA VAL A 361 -7.46 -22.26 -23.30
C VAL A 361 -8.94 -21.86 -23.33
N LEU A 362 -9.29 -20.79 -24.05
CA LEU A 362 -10.68 -20.34 -24.19
C LEU A 362 -11.58 -21.38 -24.85
N GLN A 363 -11.08 -22.08 -25.88
CA GLN A 363 -11.80 -23.19 -26.52
C GLN A 363 -12.06 -24.34 -25.53
N ALA A 364 -11.05 -24.70 -24.72
CA ALA A 364 -11.20 -25.75 -23.71
C ALA A 364 -12.20 -25.34 -22.61
N GLU A 365 -12.10 -24.12 -22.08
CA GLU A 365 -13.05 -23.58 -21.09
C GLU A 365 -14.48 -23.58 -21.64
N THR A 366 -14.65 -23.11 -22.87
CA THR A 366 -15.97 -22.99 -23.49
C THR A 366 -16.59 -24.37 -23.77
N ARG A 367 -15.80 -25.35 -24.22
CA ARG A 367 -16.25 -26.74 -24.34
C ARG A 367 -16.62 -27.35 -22.98
N ALA A 368 -15.91 -27.00 -21.92
CA ALA A 368 -16.19 -27.49 -20.56
C ALA A 368 -17.51 -26.94 -19.98
N LEU A 369 -18.02 -25.81 -20.49
CA LEU A 369 -19.35 -25.31 -20.12
C LEU A 369 -20.46 -26.27 -20.58
N LYS A 370 -20.28 -27.00 -21.69
CA LYS A 370 -21.27 -27.92 -22.26
C LYS A 370 -22.67 -27.28 -22.43
N GLY A 371 -22.69 -26.00 -22.84
CA GLY A 371 -23.92 -25.22 -23.05
C GLY A 371 -24.57 -24.66 -21.77
N ARG A 372 -23.98 -24.88 -20.59
CA ARG A 372 -24.46 -24.30 -19.33
C ARG A 372 -24.20 -22.79 -19.29
N GLU A 373 -25.14 -22.03 -18.73
CA GLU A 373 -24.98 -20.58 -18.60
C GLU A 373 -23.78 -20.24 -17.72
N LEU A 374 -22.96 -19.27 -18.13
CA LEU A 374 -21.90 -18.73 -17.29
C LEU A 374 -22.42 -17.51 -16.52
N HIS A 375 -22.40 -17.57 -15.19
CA HIS A 375 -22.71 -16.43 -14.34
C HIS A 375 -21.43 -15.75 -13.84
N LEU A 376 -21.41 -14.42 -13.89
CA LEU A 376 -20.36 -13.59 -13.31
C LEU A 376 -20.82 -13.10 -11.94
N LYS A 377 -20.20 -13.59 -10.87
CA LYS A 377 -20.49 -13.21 -9.49
C LYS A 377 -19.42 -12.27 -8.95
N ASP A 378 -19.73 -11.56 -7.86
CA ASP A 378 -18.75 -10.81 -7.08
C ASP A 378 -17.91 -9.82 -7.93
N LYS A 379 -18.59 -9.03 -8.77
CA LYS A 379 -17.95 -8.16 -9.76
C LYS A 379 -17.35 -6.91 -9.08
N SER A 380 -16.14 -6.55 -9.47
CA SER A 380 -15.47 -5.29 -9.13
C SER A 380 -14.98 -4.62 -10.41
N TYR A 381 -15.31 -3.34 -10.61
CA TYR A 381 -14.93 -2.51 -11.75
C TYR A 381 -14.11 -1.31 -11.27
N LEU A 382 -12.89 -1.22 -11.76
CA LEU A 382 -11.95 -0.15 -11.42
C LEU A 382 -11.48 0.50 -12.71
N ARG A 383 -11.84 1.78 -12.90
CA ARG A 383 -11.47 2.54 -14.10
C ARG A 383 -10.19 3.31 -13.85
N TRP A 384 -9.29 3.28 -14.82
CA TRP A 384 -8.09 4.10 -14.84
C TRP A 384 -8.00 4.82 -16.18
N THR A 385 -7.84 6.14 -16.13
CA THR A 385 -7.73 6.96 -17.34
C THR A 385 -6.48 7.81 -17.26
N ASP A 386 -5.59 7.63 -18.23
CA ASP A 386 -4.40 8.46 -18.45
C ASP A 386 -4.25 8.77 -19.95
N SER A 387 -3.24 8.26 -20.63
CA SER A 387 -3.15 8.29 -22.10
C SER A 387 -4.17 7.38 -22.77
N ALA A 388 -4.71 6.40 -22.05
CA ALA A 388 -5.79 5.54 -22.50
C ALA A 388 -6.80 5.24 -21.39
N ASP A 389 -8.02 4.88 -21.78
CA ASP A 389 -9.05 4.44 -20.85
C ASP A 389 -8.94 2.93 -20.62
N THR A 390 -8.72 2.55 -19.37
CA THR A 390 -8.50 1.16 -18.94
C THR A 390 -9.53 0.77 -17.90
N MET A 391 -10.11 -0.42 -18.05
CA MET A 391 -10.98 -1.03 -17.05
C MET A 391 -10.31 -2.27 -16.48
N VAL A 392 -10.14 -2.32 -15.16
CA VAL A 392 -9.71 -3.51 -14.43
C VAL A 392 -10.92 -4.14 -13.78
N VAL A 393 -11.21 -5.38 -14.18
CA VAL A 393 -12.43 -6.09 -13.82
C VAL A 393 -12.03 -7.35 -13.07
N THR A 394 -12.58 -7.57 -11.88
CA THR A 394 -12.42 -8.84 -11.15
C THR A 394 -13.79 -9.45 -10.90
N PHE A 395 -13.95 -10.75 -11.13
CA PHE A 395 -15.23 -11.46 -10.96
C PHE A 395 -15.01 -12.96 -10.76
N GLY A 396 -15.97 -13.63 -10.13
CA GLY A 396 -16.05 -15.09 -10.09
C GLY A 396 -16.80 -15.63 -11.30
N GLU A 397 -16.19 -16.57 -12.04
CA GLU A 397 -16.84 -17.31 -13.13
C GLU A 397 -17.50 -18.57 -12.59
N VAL A 398 -18.83 -18.65 -12.60
CA VAL A 398 -19.56 -19.82 -12.07
C VAL A 398 -20.52 -20.33 -13.14
N ALA A 399 -20.24 -21.52 -13.66
CA ALA A 399 -21.16 -22.20 -14.58
C ALA A 399 -22.44 -22.63 -13.84
N GLU A 400 -23.55 -22.66 -14.56
CA GLU A 400 -24.83 -23.15 -14.05
C GLU A 400 -24.68 -24.56 -13.44
N GLY A 401 -25.34 -24.78 -12.30
CA GLY A 401 -25.23 -26.01 -11.51
C GLY A 401 -23.92 -26.16 -10.71
N ALA A 402 -22.91 -25.30 -10.92
CA ALA A 402 -21.69 -25.31 -10.11
C ALA A 402 -21.83 -24.47 -8.83
N ARG A 403 -21.23 -24.94 -7.73
CA ARG A 403 -21.21 -24.19 -6.45
C ARG A 403 -20.15 -23.09 -6.43
N THR A 404 -19.00 -23.35 -7.06
CA THR A 404 -17.83 -22.48 -7.06
C THR A 404 -17.21 -22.45 -8.44
N GLY A 405 -16.39 -21.44 -8.70
CA GLY A 405 -15.54 -21.40 -9.88
C GLY A 405 -14.40 -20.40 -9.71
N PRO A 406 -13.53 -20.27 -10.72
CA PRO A 406 -12.33 -19.45 -10.61
C PRO A 406 -12.68 -17.96 -10.50
N VAL A 407 -11.91 -17.23 -9.71
CA VAL A 407 -11.93 -15.77 -9.75
C VAL A 407 -10.98 -15.32 -10.85
N LYS A 408 -11.46 -14.52 -11.79
CA LYS A 408 -10.65 -13.96 -12.86
C LYS A 408 -10.49 -12.46 -12.70
N ARG A 409 -9.36 -11.97 -13.20
CA ARG A 409 -9.11 -10.55 -13.40
C ARG A 409 -8.76 -10.29 -14.86
N GLN A 410 -9.46 -9.35 -15.46
CA GLN A 410 -9.23 -8.88 -16.82
C GLN A 410 -8.82 -7.41 -16.80
N TYR A 411 -7.95 -7.04 -17.74
CA TYR A 411 -7.63 -5.66 -18.05
C TYR A 411 -8.09 -5.38 -19.47
N TRP A 412 -8.94 -4.37 -19.59
CA TRP A 412 -9.54 -3.93 -20.84
C TRP A 412 -9.01 -2.55 -21.18
N ALA A 413 -8.68 -2.32 -22.44
CA ALA A 413 -8.34 -0.99 -22.95
C ALA A 413 -9.39 -0.55 -23.96
N ARG A 414 -9.76 0.73 -23.94
CA ARG A 414 -10.62 1.32 -24.96
C ARG A 414 -9.80 1.64 -26.20
N ARG A 415 -10.16 1.05 -27.33
CA ARG A 415 -9.53 1.22 -28.65
C ARG A 415 -10.58 1.70 -29.64
N GLY A 416 -10.52 2.98 -29.97
CA GLY A 416 -11.62 3.65 -30.67
C GLY A 416 -12.91 3.59 -29.85
N GLN A 417 -13.97 3.01 -30.42
CA GLN A 417 -15.26 2.85 -29.73
C GLN A 417 -15.42 1.50 -29.02
N GLN A 418 -14.44 0.61 -29.10
CA GLN A 418 -14.54 -0.75 -28.57
C GLN A 418 -13.65 -0.94 -27.35
N TRP A 419 -14.11 -1.77 -26.43
CA TRP A 419 -13.32 -2.27 -25.31
C TRP A 419 -12.73 -3.62 -25.68
N GLN A 420 -11.42 -3.77 -25.51
CA GLN A 420 -10.72 -5.03 -25.78
C GLN A 420 -9.84 -5.46 -24.61
N ILE A 421 -9.88 -6.74 -24.29
CA ILE A 421 -9.08 -7.43 -23.27
C ILE A 421 -7.65 -7.51 -23.77
N PHE A 422 -6.70 -6.92 -23.05
CA PHE A 422 -5.27 -7.12 -23.32
C PHE A 422 -4.60 -8.01 -22.27
N PHE A 423 -5.29 -8.31 -21.16
CA PHE A 423 -4.84 -9.29 -20.17
C PHE A 423 -6.02 -10.01 -19.51
N GLU A 424 -5.91 -11.32 -19.33
CA GLU A 424 -6.82 -12.14 -18.53
C GLU A 424 -6.02 -13.16 -17.71
N GLY A 425 -6.43 -13.36 -16.46
CA GLY A 425 -5.83 -14.38 -15.61
C GLY A 425 -6.67 -14.75 -14.39
N VAL A 426 -6.39 -15.91 -13.81
CA VAL A 426 -7.03 -16.40 -12.58
C VAL A 426 -6.34 -15.81 -11.34
N ILE A 427 -7.13 -15.32 -10.39
CA ILE A 427 -6.70 -14.80 -9.10
C ILE A 427 -7.02 -15.85 -8.03
N GLY A 428 -5.99 -16.37 -7.36
CA GLY A 428 -6.14 -17.40 -6.31
C GLY A 428 -4.81 -17.68 -5.67
#